data_AF-A0A948ARJ7-F1
#
_entry.id   AF-A0A948ARJ7-F1
#
_cell.length_a   1.000
_cell.length_b   1.000
_cell.length_c   1.000
_cell.angle_alpha   90.00
_cell.angle_beta   90.00
_cell.angle_gamma   90.00
#
_symmetry.space_group_name_H-M   'P 1'
#
loop_
_entity.id
_entity.type
_entity.pdbx_description
1 polymer ?
#
loop_
_entity_poly.entity_id
_entity_poly.type
_entity_poly.pdbx_seq_one_letter_code
_entity_poly.pdbx_strand_id
1 'polypeptide(L)'
;MSNTRTLAAALAALALAAAARAADPLVTGIVAAQRTDGSMLVDVTYDLADADGDVCTVSINASESGGADWALPCLTLSGDAGDGVVPGAGKHAVWDFGRDNAGWTGEDFQVQVIASDHGYDWRSHSPSNYAAHNWGPFDYEDPATAEKIARADLLTITTRLFWDNGPYEALGIVDRIKSHNPECKVIGYILSEDIRLEWVDAQPGSYGRNLYDALLPYWSYTTTGDTLMNWPGMVTLNILDQTCREIIVSTYVDYHNQTSTRFDGVFWDYYALQVWIPSFVTCEGEADLDLDGIPMPQDPDEVAAYHAAQEDLVTRMRTAMGDGFIQVFNGVRAQVDSTFAAMGDGINYELFPTLMFDEPAEMSHAMNINDPISLWHTSTWPRTTAGGPYVLLENIQRYNYFDDQGVVQKYDSGDFFRVIGLLIDGIWPVWDSVHEHWWDWPEVMVNLGDPLEPTVINGDVFTRQFTYGDVRMEMGDGEWPNPFSWEITVNSNLVEMLDIPFHYP
;
A
#
# COMPACT_ATOMS: atom_id res chain seq x y z
N MET A 1 35.02 -31.77 -39.86
CA MET A 1 33.68 -31.92 -39.27
C MET A 1 33.73 -31.95 -37.73
N SER A 2 34.58 -31.13 -37.09
CA SER A 2 34.80 -31.17 -35.62
C SER A 2 34.39 -29.89 -34.87
N ASN A 3 33.98 -28.82 -35.57
CA ASN A 3 33.73 -27.52 -34.92
C ASN A 3 32.24 -27.21 -34.73
N THR A 4 31.34 -27.87 -35.47
CA THR A 4 29.88 -27.65 -35.34
C THR A 4 29.27 -28.34 -34.13
N ARG A 5 29.87 -29.42 -33.62
CA ARG A 5 29.40 -30.11 -32.40
C ARG A 5 29.81 -29.39 -31.12
N THR A 6 30.96 -28.72 -31.12
CA THR A 6 31.48 -27.98 -29.94
C THR A 6 30.77 -26.63 -29.76
N LEU A 7 30.40 -25.95 -30.87
CA LEU A 7 29.62 -24.72 -30.80
C LEU A 7 28.17 -24.98 -30.34
N ALA A 8 27.54 -26.07 -30.79
CA ALA A 8 26.20 -26.45 -30.37
C ALA A 8 26.14 -26.85 -28.88
N ALA A 9 27.19 -27.51 -28.36
CA ALA A 9 27.30 -27.82 -26.94
C ALA A 9 27.56 -26.58 -26.06
N ALA A 10 28.32 -25.59 -26.57
CA ALA A 10 28.54 -24.32 -25.87
C ALA A 10 27.31 -23.40 -25.88
N LEU A 11 26.53 -23.39 -26.97
CA LEU A 11 25.24 -22.68 -27.03
C LEU A 11 24.16 -23.39 -26.19
N ALA A 12 24.17 -24.71 -26.09
CA ALA A 12 23.29 -25.45 -25.17
C ALA A 12 23.71 -25.25 -23.70
N ALA A 13 25.00 -25.14 -23.40
CA ALA A 13 25.49 -24.86 -22.05
C ALA A 13 25.26 -23.39 -21.63
N LEU A 14 25.31 -22.43 -22.57
CA LEU A 14 24.87 -21.04 -22.29
C LEU A 14 23.34 -20.90 -22.23
N ALA A 15 22.58 -21.75 -22.92
CA ALA A 15 21.11 -21.81 -22.80
C ALA A 15 20.63 -22.59 -21.56
N LEU A 16 21.48 -23.37 -20.90
CA LEU A 16 21.23 -23.95 -19.58
C LEU A 16 21.78 -23.10 -18.43
N ALA A 17 22.64 -22.12 -18.72
CA ALA A 17 23.10 -21.12 -17.74
C ALA A 17 22.25 -19.84 -17.74
N ALA A 18 21.30 -19.72 -18.68
CA ALA A 18 20.27 -18.70 -18.67
C ALA A 18 18.94 -19.37 -18.25
N ALA A 19 18.49 -19.03 -17.04
CA ALA A 19 17.25 -19.48 -16.38
C ALA A 19 17.27 -20.88 -15.74
N ALA A 20 18.22 -21.15 -14.86
CA ALA A 20 17.80 -21.60 -13.54
C ALA A 20 17.37 -20.32 -12.80
N ARG A 21 16.12 -19.88 -13.01
CA ARG A 21 15.48 -19.01 -12.02
C ARG A 21 15.46 -19.88 -10.76
N ALA A 22 16.13 -19.47 -9.68
CA ALA A 22 15.95 -20.13 -8.39
C ALA A 22 14.43 -20.17 -8.17
N ALA A 23 13.89 -21.36 -8.02
CA ALA A 23 12.47 -21.52 -7.80
C ALA A 23 12.24 -21.14 -6.34
N ASP A 24 11.23 -20.30 -6.08
CA ASP A 24 10.85 -19.91 -4.71
C ASP A 24 10.78 -21.15 -3.78
N PRO A 25 11.11 -21.00 -2.48
CA PRO A 25 11.15 -22.12 -1.56
C PRO A 25 9.84 -22.91 -1.52
N LEU A 26 9.95 -24.23 -1.53
CA LEU A 26 8.82 -25.14 -1.50
C LEU A 26 8.72 -25.81 -0.13
N VAL A 27 7.64 -25.50 0.59
CA VAL A 27 7.27 -26.19 1.83
C VAL A 27 6.28 -27.32 1.53
N THR A 28 6.56 -28.53 2.03
CA THR A 28 5.67 -29.69 1.90
C THR A 28 5.63 -30.52 3.18
N GLY A 29 4.70 -31.47 3.25
CA GLY A 29 4.67 -32.46 4.34
C GLY A 29 4.41 -31.86 5.72
N ILE A 30 3.72 -30.72 5.80
CA ILE A 30 3.40 -30.04 7.05
C ILE A 30 2.54 -30.96 7.93
N VAL A 31 3.01 -31.21 9.15
CA VAL A 31 2.28 -31.93 10.20
C VAL A 31 2.42 -31.14 11.49
N ALA A 32 1.28 -30.79 12.11
CA ALA A 32 1.24 -30.19 13.43
C ALA A 32 0.72 -31.22 14.45
N ALA A 33 1.38 -31.33 15.60
CA ALA A 33 0.99 -32.25 16.66
C ALA A 33 1.14 -31.59 18.03
N GLN A 34 0.03 -31.44 18.75
CA GLN A 34 0.05 -31.00 20.14
C GLN A 34 0.71 -32.09 21.02
N ARG A 35 1.60 -31.68 21.93
CA ARG A 35 2.19 -32.58 22.92
C ARG A 35 1.15 -33.00 23.95
N THR A 36 1.21 -34.27 24.34
CA THR A 36 0.28 -34.89 25.30
C THR A 36 0.80 -34.90 26.74
N ASP A 37 1.92 -34.22 26.99
CA ASP A 37 2.58 -34.13 28.31
C ASP A 37 2.05 -32.97 29.19
N GLY A 38 1.04 -32.24 28.70
CA GLY A 38 0.47 -31.09 29.39
C GLY A 38 1.25 -29.79 29.23
N SER A 39 2.33 -29.79 28.43
CA SER A 39 3.12 -28.57 28.15
C SER A 39 2.38 -27.55 27.27
N MET A 40 1.32 -27.98 26.58
CA MET A 40 0.62 -27.19 25.56
C MET A 40 1.51 -26.73 24.41
N LEU A 41 2.66 -27.37 24.20
CA LEU A 41 3.51 -27.14 23.03
C LEU A 41 2.94 -27.86 21.82
N VAL A 42 3.14 -27.29 20.64
CA VAL A 42 2.78 -27.88 19.35
C VAL A 42 4.06 -28.08 18.54
N ASP A 43 4.32 -29.32 18.14
CA ASP A 43 5.41 -29.67 17.24
C ASP A 43 4.93 -29.54 15.80
N VAL A 44 5.60 -28.71 15.00
CA VAL A 44 5.33 -28.51 13.58
C VAL A 44 6.51 -29.08 12.79
N THR A 45 6.26 -30.14 12.02
CA THR A 45 7.28 -30.74 11.14
C THR A 45 6.94 -30.52 9.68
N TYR A 46 7.95 -30.25 8.87
CA TYR A 46 7.78 -29.98 7.44
C TYR A 46 9.07 -30.30 6.66
N ASP A 47 8.95 -30.43 5.34
CA ASP A 47 10.08 -30.51 4.42
C ASP A 47 10.24 -29.16 3.72
N LEU A 48 11.47 -28.64 3.69
CA LEU A 48 11.82 -27.39 3.01
C LEU A 48 12.76 -27.70 1.86
N ALA A 49 12.34 -27.39 0.63
CA ALA A 49 13.18 -27.51 -0.54
C ALA A 49 13.47 -26.12 -1.10
N ASP A 50 14.73 -25.87 -1.40
CA ASP A 50 15.19 -24.67 -2.08
C ASP A 50 16.25 -25.04 -3.12
N ALA A 51 16.19 -24.43 -4.29
CA ALA A 51 16.89 -24.90 -5.48
C ALA A 51 18.37 -24.48 -5.50
N ASP A 52 18.70 -23.31 -4.98
CA ASP A 52 20.06 -22.78 -4.80
C ASP A 52 20.65 -23.12 -3.43
N GLY A 53 19.79 -23.41 -2.44
CA GLY A 53 20.16 -24.03 -1.18
C GLY A 53 20.77 -23.06 -0.17
N ASP A 54 20.48 -21.77 -0.30
CA ASP A 54 20.76 -20.78 0.74
C ASP A 54 19.76 -20.91 1.91
N VAL A 55 19.79 -19.97 2.85
CA VAL A 55 18.95 -20.04 4.06
C VAL A 55 17.66 -19.28 3.82
N CYS A 56 16.54 -19.87 4.24
CA CYS A 56 15.22 -19.24 4.14
C CYS A 56 14.80 -18.61 5.49
N THR A 57 13.86 -17.68 5.44
CA THR A 57 13.06 -17.25 6.58
C THR A 57 11.73 -18.03 6.59
N VAL A 58 11.40 -18.69 7.70
CA VAL A 58 10.19 -19.51 7.82
C VAL A 58 9.19 -18.88 8.78
N SER A 59 8.00 -18.58 8.25
CA SER A 59 6.86 -18.04 9.00
C SER A 59 5.86 -19.15 9.30
N ILE A 60 5.33 -19.18 10.53
CA ILE A 60 4.30 -20.14 10.95
C ILE A 60 3.07 -19.36 11.37
N ASN A 61 1.97 -19.59 10.66
CA ASN A 61 0.67 -19.02 10.95
C ASN A 61 -0.28 -20.11 11.44
N ALA A 62 -1.29 -19.74 12.22
CA ALA A 62 -2.27 -20.67 12.74
C ALA A 62 -3.70 -20.19 12.48
N SER A 63 -4.60 -21.16 12.30
CA SER A 63 -6.02 -20.93 12.07
C SER A 63 -6.82 -21.67 13.11
N GLU A 64 -7.84 -21.03 13.67
CA GLU A 64 -8.89 -21.72 14.45
C GLU A 64 -10.13 -22.08 13.62
N SER A 65 -10.25 -21.51 12.41
CA SER A 65 -11.42 -21.60 11.53
C SER A 65 -11.27 -22.67 10.43
N GLY A 66 -10.40 -23.66 10.64
CA GLY A 66 -10.14 -24.71 9.65
C GLY A 66 -9.49 -24.21 8.37
N GLY A 67 -8.72 -23.11 8.44
CA GLY A 67 -7.99 -22.51 7.32
C GLY A 67 -8.78 -21.44 6.54
N ALA A 68 -9.89 -20.94 7.09
CA ALA A 68 -10.61 -19.82 6.47
C ALA A 68 -9.91 -18.47 6.68
N ASP A 69 -9.23 -18.31 7.83
CA ASP A 69 -8.32 -17.21 8.16
C ASP A 69 -7.08 -17.76 8.89
N TRP A 70 -6.06 -16.93 9.05
CA TRP A 70 -4.79 -17.27 9.72
C TRP A 70 -4.50 -16.34 10.90
N ALA A 71 -5.54 -15.91 11.61
CA ALA A 71 -5.44 -14.84 12.61
C ALA A 71 -5.03 -15.30 14.02
N LEU A 72 -4.99 -16.61 14.29
CA LEU A 72 -4.70 -17.13 15.63
C LEU A 72 -3.24 -16.79 16.03
N PRO A 73 -3.00 -16.13 17.19
CA PRO A 73 -1.67 -15.69 17.57
C PRO A 73 -0.63 -16.81 17.65
N CYS A 74 0.46 -16.69 16.87
CA CYS A 74 1.59 -17.61 16.85
C CYS A 74 2.90 -16.83 16.99
N LEU A 75 3.24 -16.45 18.23
CA LEU A 75 4.29 -15.49 18.55
C LEU A 75 5.54 -16.15 19.16
N THR A 76 5.37 -17.22 19.93
CA THR A 76 6.45 -17.91 20.63
C THR A 76 6.87 -19.17 19.87
N LEU A 77 7.75 -18.98 18.89
CA LEU A 77 8.32 -20.03 18.05
C LEU A 77 9.78 -20.34 18.41
N SER A 78 10.21 -21.57 18.19
CA SER A 78 11.60 -22.01 18.31
C SER A 78 11.90 -23.18 17.37
N GLY A 79 13.18 -23.51 17.20
CA GLY A 79 13.61 -24.58 16.29
C GLY A 79 13.78 -24.07 14.87
N ASP A 80 13.33 -24.83 13.88
CA ASP A 80 13.37 -24.46 12.47
C ASP A 80 12.22 -23.50 12.11
N ALA A 81 12.23 -22.29 12.68
CA ALA A 81 11.29 -21.20 12.39
C ALA A 81 11.99 -19.84 12.56
N GLY A 82 11.53 -18.81 11.86
CA GLY A 82 12.21 -17.52 11.75
C GLY A 82 13.36 -17.55 10.74
N ASP A 83 14.35 -16.69 10.93
CA ASP A 83 15.45 -16.52 9.98
C ASP A 83 16.49 -17.64 10.05
N GLY A 84 17.18 -17.86 8.92
CA GLY A 84 18.38 -18.70 8.89
C GLY A 84 18.10 -20.20 8.83
N VAL A 85 16.90 -20.60 8.39
CA VAL A 85 16.53 -22.01 8.26
C VAL A 85 17.15 -22.59 6.99
N VAL A 86 18.11 -23.49 7.16
CA VAL A 86 18.72 -24.22 6.03
C VAL A 86 17.67 -25.16 5.43
N PRO A 87 17.58 -25.35 4.10
CA PRO A 87 16.72 -26.34 3.45
C PRO A 87 17.00 -27.79 3.91
N GLY A 88 16.02 -28.67 3.73
CA GLY A 88 16.12 -30.09 4.04
C GLY A 88 14.80 -30.71 4.50
N ALA A 89 14.79 -32.04 4.59
CA ALA A 89 13.66 -32.81 5.07
C ALA A 89 13.59 -32.87 6.61
N GLY A 90 12.38 -33.01 7.14
CA GLY A 90 12.13 -33.23 8.57
C GLY A 90 12.53 -32.06 9.46
N LYS A 91 12.34 -30.82 8.97
CA LYS A 91 12.44 -29.61 9.79
C LYS A 91 11.47 -29.68 10.94
N HIS A 92 11.84 -29.09 12.07
CA HIS A 92 11.08 -29.15 13.30
C HIS A 92 11.05 -27.80 14.00
N ALA A 93 9.90 -27.15 13.92
CA ALA A 93 9.56 -25.99 14.72
C ALA A 93 8.71 -26.39 15.93
N VAL A 94 8.83 -25.63 17.01
CA VAL A 94 8.01 -25.78 18.21
C VAL A 94 7.32 -24.46 18.49
N TRP A 95 5.99 -24.51 18.55
CA TRP A 95 5.14 -23.41 18.95
C TRP A 95 4.68 -23.58 20.40
N ASP A 96 4.88 -22.55 21.22
CA ASP A 96 4.35 -22.48 22.58
C ASP A 96 2.92 -21.93 22.59
N PHE A 97 1.97 -22.77 22.16
CA PHE A 97 0.55 -22.42 22.14
C PHE A 97 0.03 -22.04 23.53
N GLY A 98 0.50 -22.71 24.59
CA GLY A 98 0.09 -22.42 25.96
C GLY A 98 0.46 -21.00 26.41
N ARG A 99 1.60 -20.48 25.97
CA ARG A 99 2.02 -19.10 26.24
C ARG A 99 1.24 -18.09 25.40
N ASP A 100 1.11 -18.34 24.10
CA ASP A 100 0.50 -17.37 23.17
C ASP A 100 -1.01 -17.30 23.32
N ASN A 101 -1.66 -18.42 23.64
CA ASN A 101 -3.12 -18.60 23.63
C ASN A 101 -3.61 -19.20 24.95
N ALA A 102 -3.13 -18.65 26.06
CA ALA A 102 -3.51 -19.09 27.40
C ALA A 102 -5.04 -19.09 27.58
N GLY A 103 -5.61 -20.24 27.92
CA GLY A 103 -7.05 -20.39 28.12
C GLY A 103 -7.87 -20.71 26.87
N TRP A 104 -7.25 -20.76 25.69
CA TRP A 104 -7.92 -21.15 24.44
C TRP A 104 -7.89 -22.68 24.23
N THR A 105 -8.97 -23.21 23.65
CA THR A 105 -9.09 -24.62 23.25
C THR A 105 -9.99 -24.73 22.02
N GLY A 106 -9.66 -25.61 21.07
CA GLY A 106 -10.48 -25.87 19.87
C GLY A 106 -10.15 -27.22 19.23
N GLU A 107 -10.93 -27.62 18.22
CA GLU A 107 -10.80 -28.94 17.56
C GLU A 107 -10.38 -28.86 16.08
N ASP A 108 -10.53 -27.71 15.42
CA ASP A 108 -10.31 -27.53 13.97
C ASP A 108 -9.07 -26.66 13.65
N PHE A 109 -8.07 -26.70 14.52
CA PHE A 109 -6.89 -25.86 14.36
C PHE A 109 -6.01 -26.36 13.21
N GLN A 110 -5.54 -25.43 12.39
CA GLN A 110 -4.61 -25.69 11.29
C GLN A 110 -3.37 -24.81 11.41
N VAL A 111 -2.28 -25.26 10.80
CA VAL A 111 -1.02 -24.52 10.71
C VAL A 111 -0.64 -24.36 9.24
N GLN A 112 -0.22 -23.15 8.90
CA GLN A 112 0.40 -22.81 7.62
C GLN A 112 1.87 -22.51 7.86
N VAL A 113 2.72 -22.99 6.96
CA VAL A 113 4.15 -22.71 6.97
C VAL A 113 4.49 -22.05 5.63
N ILE A 114 5.07 -20.85 5.69
CA ILE A 114 5.51 -20.07 4.54
C ILE A 114 7.02 -19.93 4.63
N ALA A 115 7.74 -20.07 3.53
CA ALA A 115 9.18 -19.86 3.47
C ALA A 115 9.51 -18.78 2.44
N SER A 116 10.39 -17.86 2.84
CA SER A 116 10.94 -16.78 2.02
C SER A 116 12.41 -17.04 1.75
N ASP A 117 12.84 -16.97 0.48
CA ASP A 117 14.24 -16.97 0.05
C ASP A 117 14.88 -15.59 0.24
N HIS A 118 14.09 -14.53 0.31
CA HIS A 118 14.59 -13.14 0.41
C HIS A 118 14.55 -12.57 1.82
N GLY A 119 14.22 -13.39 2.82
CA GLY A 119 14.27 -13.02 4.24
C GLY A 119 13.06 -12.25 4.73
N TYR A 120 11.92 -12.32 4.03
CA TYR A 120 10.69 -11.66 4.43
C TYR A 120 9.84 -12.54 5.34
N ASP A 121 9.35 -11.94 6.44
CA ASP A 121 8.43 -12.57 7.37
C ASP A 121 6.97 -12.35 6.91
N TRP A 122 6.28 -13.46 6.68
CA TRP A 122 4.91 -13.57 6.18
C TRP A 122 3.91 -13.93 7.28
N ARG A 123 4.21 -13.53 8.51
CA ARG A 123 3.24 -13.60 9.60
C ARG A 123 1.99 -12.79 9.30
N SER A 124 0.85 -13.34 9.70
CA SER A 124 -0.42 -12.62 9.68
C SER A 124 -0.38 -11.41 10.62
N HIS A 125 -1.09 -10.35 10.26
CA HIS A 125 -1.03 -9.05 10.92
C HIS A 125 -2.41 -8.41 11.09
N SER A 126 -2.48 -7.34 11.89
CA SER A 126 -3.62 -6.44 11.99
C SER A 126 -3.20 -4.96 11.84
N PRO A 127 -4.07 -4.11 11.25
CA PRO A 127 -5.30 -4.49 10.56
C PRO A 127 -5.00 -5.37 9.33
N SER A 128 -5.96 -6.19 8.89
CA SER A 128 -5.82 -7.06 7.71
C SER A 128 -5.90 -6.28 6.37
N ASN A 129 -5.43 -5.03 6.39
CA ASN A 129 -5.69 -3.98 5.41
C ASN A 129 -4.45 -3.06 5.29
N TYR A 130 -3.33 -3.59 4.81
CA TYR A 130 -2.12 -2.80 4.55
C TYR A 130 -1.99 -2.37 3.11
N ALA A 131 -1.65 -1.09 2.91
CA ALA A 131 -1.35 -0.56 1.60
C ALA A 131 0.16 -0.37 1.41
N ALA A 132 0.61 -0.44 0.18
CA ALA A 132 1.96 -0.03 -0.20
C ALA A 132 1.90 0.84 -1.45
N HIS A 133 2.73 1.88 -1.46
CA HIS A 133 2.93 2.72 -2.63
C HIS A 133 4.30 2.48 -3.24
N ASN A 134 4.32 2.47 -4.56
CA ASN A 134 5.54 2.35 -5.33
C ASN A 134 5.54 3.35 -6.50
N TRP A 135 6.12 4.51 -6.20
CA TRP A 135 6.22 5.67 -7.09
C TRP A 135 7.53 5.74 -7.90
N GLY A 136 8.56 4.97 -7.49
CA GLY A 136 9.94 5.13 -7.95
C GLY A 136 10.47 4.00 -8.84
N PRO A 137 11.68 4.17 -9.40
CA PRO A 137 12.33 3.13 -10.19
C PRO A 137 12.84 2.02 -9.26
N PHE A 138 12.01 1.04 -8.99
CA PHE A 138 12.44 -0.20 -8.36
C PHE A 138 13.19 -1.09 -9.34
N ASP A 139 14.11 -1.86 -8.80
CA ASP A 139 14.58 -3.04 -9.48
C ASP A 139 13.51 -4.15 -9.37
N TYR A 140 12.51 -4.09 -10.24
CA TYR A 140 11.55 -5.17 -10.40
C TYR A 140 12.18 -6.42 -11.05
N GLU A 141 13.42 -6.35 -11.55
CA GLU A 141 14.14 -7.54 -12.00
C GLU A 141 14.60 -8.37 -10.80
N ASP A 142 14.80 -7.74 -9.63
CA ASP A 142 15.11 -8.41 -8.36
C ASP A 142 13.89 -9.19 -7.84
N PRO A 143 13.99 -10.53 -7.76
CA PRO A 143 13.05 -11.38 -7.05
C PRO A 143 12.57 -10.90 -5.68
N ALA A 144 13.48 -10.34 -4.88
CA ALA A 144 13.17 -9.87 -3.54
C ALA A 144 12.16 -8.71 -3.56
N THR A 145 12.16 -7.89 -4.61
CA THR A 145 11.21 -6.78 -4.74
C THR A 145 9.77 -7.28 -4.81
N ALA A 146 9.50 -8.33 -5.60
CA ALA A 146 8.15 -8.83 -5.79
C ALA A 146 7.61 -9.50 -4.52
N GLU A 147 8.45 -10.27 -3.81
CA GLU A 147 8.06 -10.87 -2.54
C GLU A 147 7.79 -9.80 -1.48
N LYS A 148 8.67 -8.79 -1.38
CA LYS A 148 8.53 -7.68 -0.44
C LYS A 148 7.19 -6.96 -0.55
N ILE A 149 6.84 -6.53 -1.76
CA ILE A 149 5.64 -5.71 -2.00
C ILE A 149 4.36 -6.55 -2.01
N ALA A 150 4.45 -7.85 -2.26
CA ALA A 150 3.30 -8.75 -2.20
C ALA A 150 2.73 -8.91 -0.78
N ARG A 151 3.47 -8.50 0.26
CA ARG A 151 2.98 -8.47 1.63
C ARG A 151 1.83 -7.49 1.82
N ALA A 152 1.67 -6.49 0.94
CA ALA A 152 0.55 -5.56 1.02
C ALA A 152 -0.76 -6.19 0.55
N ASP A 153 -1.88 -5.78 1.15
CA ASP A 153 -3.24 -6.13 0.73
C ASP A 153 -3.71 -5.25 -0.44
N LEU A 154 -3.20 -4.02 -0.53
CA LEU A 154 -3.38 -3.10 -1.65
C LEU A 154 -2.03 -2.51 -2.07
N LEU A 155 -1.71 -2.58 -3.35
CA LEU A 155 -0.47 -2.08 -3.91
C LEU A 155 -0.76 -1.06 -5.02
N THR A 156 -0.27 0.16 -4.85
CA THR A 156 -0.27 1.17 -5.92
C THR A 156 1.07 1.14 -6.65
N ILE A 157 1.04 0.94 -7.97
CA ILE A 157 2.24 0.96 -8.83
C ILE A 157 2.06 1.89 -10.03
N THR A 158 3.16 2.48 -10.50
CA THR A 158 3.14 3.37 -11.66
C THR A 158 2.81 2.61 -12.95
N THR A 159 1.60 2.81 -13.48
CA THR A 159 1.07 2.13 -14.67
C THR A 159 2.04 2.17 -15.87
N ARG A 160 2.66 3.34 -16.09
CA ARG A 160 3.61 3.56 -17.19
C ARG A 160 4.79 2.58 -17.15
N LEU A 161 5.31 2.21 -15.98
CA LEU A 161 6.48 1.32 -15.88
C LEU A 161 6.22 -0.06 -16.49
N PHE A 162 4.95 -0.47 -16.54
CA PHE A 162 4.54 -1.77 -17.06
C PHE A 162 4.18 -1.69 -18.54
N TRP A 163 3.52 -0.62 -18.96
CA TRP A 163 3.04 -0.49 -20.34
C TRP A 163 3.99 0.27 -21.28
N ASP A 164 4.89 1.11 -20.77
CA ASP A 164 5.95 1.73 -21.58
C ASP A 164 7.12 0.76 -21.70
N ASN A 165 7.28 0.21 -22.90
CA ASN A 165 8.36 -0.69 -23.29
C ASN A 165 8.36 -2.09 -22.67
N GLY A 166 7.33 -2.44 -21.88
CA GLY A 166 7.05 -3.80 -21.46
C GLY A 166 8.16 -4.61 -20.77
N PRO A 167 9.26 -4.08 -20.19
CA PRO A 167 10.24 -4.95 -19.53
C PRO A 167 9.59 -5.61 -18.30
N TYR A 168 8.87 -4.84 -17.48
CA TYR A 168 8.20 -5.37 -16.30
C TYR A 168 6.93 -6.16 -16.65
N GLU A 169 6.23 -5.81 -17.73
CA GLU A 169 5.17 -6.65 -18.29
C GLU A 169 5.73 -8.02 -18.74
N ALA A 170 6.85 -8.04 -19.46
CA ALA A 170 7.50 -9.27 -19.91
C ALA A 170 8.06 -10.11 -18.77
N LEU A 171 8.39 -9.49 -17.64
CA LEU A 171 8.77 -10.19 -16.41
C LEU A 171 7.58 -10.76 -15.64
N GLY A 172 6.34 -10.37 -15.98
CA GLY A 172 5.13 -10.86 -15.33
C GLY A 172 5.06 -10.45 -13.85
N ILE A 173 5.51 -9.23 -13.53
CA ILE A 173 5.67 -8.78 -12.14
C ILE A 173 4.35 -8.80 -11.37
N VAL A 174 3.23 -8.38 -11.98
CA VAL A 174 1.91 -8.46 -11.32
C VAL A 174 1.49 -9.91 -11.07
N ASP A 175 1.71 -10.81 -12.02
CA ASP A 175 1.42 -12.23 -11.84
C ASP A 175 2.28 -12.84 -10.71
N ARG A 176 3.53 -12.40 -10.59
CA ARG A 176 4.44 -12.82 -9.52
C ARG A 176 4.02 -12.31 -8.15
N ILE A 177 3.62 -11.05 -8.05
CA ILE A 177 3.04 -10.49 -6.81
C ILE A 177 1.84 -11.35 -6.39
N LYS A 178 0.95 -11.64 -7.34
CA LYS A 178 -0.24 -12.47 -7.12
C LYS A 178 0.08 -13.94 -6.83
N SER A 179 1.24 -14.46 -7.23
CA SER A 179 1.65 -15.82 -6.85
C SER A 179 2.11 -15.90 -5.40
N HIS A 180 2.70 -14.84 -4.86
CA HIS A 180 3.04 -14.75 -3.43
C HIS A 180 1.80 -14.41 -2.59
N ASN A 181 0.99 -13.45 -3.03
CA ASN A 181 -0.26 -13.05 -2.37
C ASN A 181 -1.41 -12.93 -3.40
N PRO A 182 -2.22 -13.98 -3.58
CA PRO A 182 -3.35 -13.97 -4.51
C PRO A 182 -4.42 -12.91 -4.20
N GLU A 183 -4.53 -12.48 -2.94
CA GLU A 183 -5.55 -11.54 -2.49
C GLU A 183 -5.16 -10.07 -2.70
N CYS A 184 -3.86 -9.76 -2.72
CA CYS A 184 -3.30 -8.43 -2.94
C CYS A 184 -3.96 -7.73 -4.13
N LYS A 185 -4.58 -6.57 -3.94
CA LYS A 185 -5.14 -5.75 -5.02
C LYS A 185 -4.07 -4.85 -5.59
N VAL A 186 -3.87 -4.85 -6.90
CA VAL A 186 -2.83 -4.04 -7.56
C VAL A 186 -3.49 -2.95 -8.40
N ILE A 187 -3.38 -1.69 -7.97
CA ILE A 187 -3.98 -0.54 -8.66
C ILE A 187 -2.92 0.28 -9.39
N GLY A 188 -3.30 0.79 -10.56
CA GLY A 188 -2.41 1.58 -11.42
C GLY A 188 -2.50 3.07 -11.14
N TYR A 189 -1.37 3.72 -10.86
CA TYR A 189 -1.29 5.17 -10.76
C TYR A 189 -1.42 5.85 -12.12
N ILE A 190 -2.34 6.80 -12.19
CA ILE A 190 -2.60 7.62 -13.37
C ILE A 190 -2.80 9.09 -13.01
N LEU A 191 -2.38 9.96 -13.92
CA LEU A 191 -2.57 11.40 -13.83
C LEU A 191 -3.98 11.74 -14.34
N SER A 192 -4.80 12.43 -13.53
CA SER A 192 -6.15 12.82 -13.94
C SER A 192 -6.17 14.03 -14.88
N GLU A 193 -5.18 14.91 -14.76
CA GLU A 193 -5.16 16.20 -15.45
C GLU A 193 -3.80 16.65 -15.94
N ASP A 194 -2.78 15.79 -15.90
CA ASP A 194 -1.43 16.17 -16.31
C ASP A 194 -0.80 15.21 -17.30
N ILE A 195 0.17 15.74 -18.06
CA ILE A 195 1.06 14.97 -18.89
C ILE A 195 2.50 15.41 -18.67
N ARG A 196 3.42 14.45 -18.47
CA ARG A 196 4.84 14.78 -18.32
C ARG A 196 5.46 15.13 -19.67
N LEU A 197 6.18 16.25 -19.72
CA LEU A 197 6.86 16.75 -20.92
C LEU A 197 7.87 15.75 -21.49
N GLU A 198 8.56 15.01 -20.62
CA GLU A 198 9.55 14.00 -21.01
C GLU A 198 8.93 12.82 -21.79
N TRP A 199 7.60 12.67 -21.80
CA TRP A 199 6.94 11.59 -22.53
C TRP A 199 6.98 11.79 -24.05
N VAL A 200 7.37 12.98 -24.51
CA VAL A 200 7.74 13.21 -25.92
C VAL A 200 8.89 12.31 -26.37
N ASP A 201 9.76 11.89 -25.45
CA ASP A 201 10.91 11.03 -25.74
C ASP A 201 10.61 9.53 -25.51
N ALA A 202 9.39 9.19 -25.07
CA ALA A 202 8.96 7.81 -24.94
C ALA A 202 8.87 7.11 -26.31
N GLN A 203 9.03 5.79 -26.32
CA GLN A 203 9.05 5.01 -27.56
C GLN A 203 7.71 5.16 -28.31
N PRO A 204 7.71 5.38 -29.64
CA PRO A 204 6.49 5.39 -30.44
C PRO A 204 5.63 4.13 -30.22
N GLY A 205 4.35 4.31 -29.93
CA GLY A 205 3.42 3.22 -29.64
C GLY A 205 3.43 2.72 -28.19
N SER A 206 4.20 3.34 -27.29
CA SER A 206 4.08 3.12 -25.83
C SER A 206 2.89 3.89 -25.24
N TYR A 207 2.45 3.50 -24.05
CA TYR A 207 1.32 4.12 -23.36
C TYR A 207 1.54 5.62 -23.15
N GLY A 208 2.66 6.00 -22.55
CA GLY A 208 3.02 7.39 -22.29
C GLY A 208 3.18 8.20 -23.57
N ARG A 209 3.77 7.61 -24.62
CA ARG A 209 3.92 8.30 -25.90
C ARG A 209 2.58 8.55 -26.59
N ASN A 210 1.71 7.54 -26.63
CA ASN A 210 0.39 7.65 -27.24
C ASN A 210 -0.48 8.66 -26.50
N LEU A 211 -0.44 8.65 -25.16
CA LEU A 211 -1.15 9.62 -24.35
C LEU A 211 -0.64 11.04 -24.60
N TYR A 212 0.70 11.23 -24.64
CA TYR A 212 1.31 12.53 -24.93
C TYR A 212 0.89 13.09 -26.29
N ASP A 213 1.01 12.31 -27.36
CA ASP A 213 0.66 12.76 -28.71
C ASP A 213 -0.84 13.08 -28.86
N ALA A 214 -1.70 12.29 -28.21
CA ALA A 214 -3.14 12.48 -28.24
C ALA A 214 -3.62 13.70 -27.42
N LEU A 215 -2.93 14.01 -26.32
CA LEU A 215 -3.30 15.09 -25.41
C LEU A 215 -2.65 16.44 -25.72
N LEU A 216 -1.67 16.50 -26.62
CA LEU A 216 -1.01 17.74 -27.06
C LEU A 216 -1.99 18.88 -27.44
N PRO A 217 -3.12 18.64 -28.14
CA PRO A 217 -4.08 19.70 -28.46
C PRO A 217 -4.85 20.27 -27.26
N TYR A 218 -4.80 19.60 -26.11
CA TYR A 218 -5.58 19.91 -24.91
C TYR A 218 -4.71 20.48 -23.80
N TRP A 219 -3.53 21.02 -24.11
CA TRP A 219 -2.72 21.71 -23.12
C TRP A 219 -3.41 23.01 -22.68
N SER A 220 -3.36 23.28 -21.37
CA SER A 220 -3.90 24.50 -20.76
C SER A 220 -2.85 25.59 -20.72
N TYR A 221 -3.32 26.83 -20.57
CA TYR A 221 -2.47 28.01 -20.50
C TYR A 221 -2.85 28.86 -19.29
N THR A 222 -1.98 29.77 -18.91
CA THR A 222 -2.27 30.75 -17.87
C THR A 222 -3.01 31.96 -18.45
N THR A 223 -3.49 32.85 -17.59
CA THR A 223 -4.07 34.15 -17.97
C THR A 223 -3.13 35.06 -18.79
N THR A 224 -1.83 34.76 -18.84
CA THR A 224 -0.86 35.49 -19.67
C THR A 224 -0.47 34.74 -20.95
N GLY A 225 -0.99 33.53 -21.15
CA GLY A 225 -0.71 32.66 -22.29
C GLY A 225 0.55 31.79 -22.13
N ASP A 226 1.13 31.71 -20.93
CA ASP A 226 2.20 30.75 -20.63
C ASP A 226 1.61 29.33 -20.55
N THR A 227 2.43 28.30 -20.77
CA THR A 227 1.96 26.91 -20.61
C THR A 227 1.68 26.64 -19.14
N LEU A 228 0.47 26.19 -18.82
CA LEU A 228 0.09 25.88 -17.45
C LEU A 228 0.81 24.62 -16.97
N MET A 229 1.53 24.75 -15.87
CA MET A 229 2.19 23.64 -15.18
C MET A 229 1.79 23.69 -13.71
N ASN A 230 1.30 22.57 -13.19
CA ASN A 230 1.03 22.38 -11.77
C ASN A 230 2.15 21.59 -11.05
N TRP A 231 3.07 20.99 -11.81
CA TRP A 231 4.25 20.30 -11.29
C TRP A 231 5.45 20.47 -12.23
N PRO A 232 6.70 20.48 -11.73
CA PRO A 232 7.87 20.65 -12.59
C PRO A 232 7.94 19.60 -13.69
N GLY A 233 7.97 20.05 -14.95
CA GLY A 233 8.04 19.17 -16.11
C GLY A 233 6.71 18.50 -16.48
N MET A 234 5.58 18.94 -15.91
CA MET A 234 4.25 18.46 -16.27
C MET A 234 3.39 19.61 -16.81
N VAL A 235 2.69 19.36 -17.90
CA VAL A 235 1.70 20.29 -18.44
C VAL A 235 0.32 19.86 -17.98
N THR A 236 -0.43 20.84 -17.47
CA THR A 236 -1.82 20.65 -17.08
C THR A 236 -2.72 20.67 -18.31
N LEU A 237 -3.66 19.74 -18.34
CA LEU A 237 -4.56 19.48 -19.44
C LEU A 237 -5.89 20.20 -19.22
N ASN A 238 -6.54 20.57 -20.31
CA ASN A 238 -7.87 21.12 -20.30
C ASN A 238 -8.88 19.99 -20.17
N ILE A 239 -9.01 19.47 -18.94
CA ILE A 239 -9.98 18.43 -18.64
C ILE A 239 -11.42 18.92 -18.72
N LEU A 240 -11.69 20.21 -18.96
CA LEU A 240 -13.05 20.71 -19.23
C LEU A 240 -13.56 20.21 -20.60
N ASP A 241 -12.64 19.96 -21.54
CA ASP A 241 -12.96 19.31 -22.82
C ASP A 241 -13.25 17.82 -22.62
N GLN A 242 -14.46 17.40 -22.98
CA GLN A 242 -14.88 15.99 -22.92
C GLN A 242 -13.94 15.06 -23.69
N THR A 243 -13.38 15.51 -24.81
CA THR A 243 -12.49 14.72 -25.65
C THR A 243 -11.17 14.44 -24.94
N CYS A 244 -10.65 15.41 -24.17
CA CYS A 244 -9.49 15.21 -23.31
C CYS A 244 -9.74 14.07 -22.32
N ARG A 245 -10.87 14.12 -21.60
CA ARG A 245 -11.26 13.08 -20.62
C ARG A 245 -11.48 11.71 -21.27
N GLU A 246 -12.10 11.67 -22.46
CA GLU A 246 -12.27 10.45 -23.22
C GLU A 246 -10.92 9.83 -23.61
N ILE A 247 -9.95 10.64 -24.05
CA ILE A 247 -8.60 10.16 -24.41
C ILE A 247 -7.90 9.54 -23.20
N ILE A 248 -7.96 10.19 -22.03
CA ILE A 248 -7.35 9.68 -20.79
C ILE A 248 -7.90 8.29 -20.45
N VAL A 249 -9.23 8.15 -20.39
CA VAL A 249 -9.87 6.89 -20.01
C VAL A 249 -9.71 5.82 -21.08
N SER A 250 -10.00 6.14 -22.34
CA SER A 250 -9.94 5.16 -23.43
C SER A 250 -8.52 4.62 -23.64
N THR A 251 -7.49 5.47 -23.53
CA THR A 251 -6.09 5.02 -23.64
C THR A 251 -5.73 4.06 -22.51
N TYR A 252 -6.15 4.33 -21.27
CA TYR A 252 -5.95 3.39 -20.16
C TYR A 252 -6.64 2.05 -20.42
N VAL A 253 -7.93 2.09 -20.78
CA VAL A 253 -8.75 0.90 -21.04
C VAL A 253 -8.17 0.06 -22.18
N ASP A 254 -7.70 0.71 -23.26
CA ASP A 254 -7.10 0.04 -24.40
C ASP A 254 -5.84 -0.73 -24.00
N TYR A 255 -4.92 -0.10 -23.27
CA TYR A 255 -3.71 -0.77 -22.80
C TYR A 255 -4.02 -1.87 -21.79
N HIS A 256 -4.94 -1.62 -20.87
CA HIS A 256 -5.41 -2.61 -19.92
C HIS A 256 -5.96 -3.86 -20.64
N ASN A 257 -6.66 -3.70 -21.76
CA ASN A 257 -7.22 -4.82 -22.51
C ASN A 257 -6.22 -5.52 -23.44
N GLN A 258 -5.21 -4.80 -23.95
CA GLN A 258 -4.29 -5.28 -24.98
C GLN A 258 -2.99 -5.89 -24.43
N THR A 259 -2.57 -5.50 -23.22
CA THR A 259 -1.34 -6.00 -22.56
C THR A 259 -1.60 -7.31 -21.81
N SER A 260 -0.61 -7.92 -21.14
CA SER A 260 -0.81 -9.02 -20.19
C SER A 260 -1.05 -8.54 -18.76
N THR A 261 -0.50 -7.37 -18.40
CA THR A 261 -0.66 -6.81 -17.06
C THR A 261 -2.10 -6.34 -16.85
N ARG A 262 -2.75 -6.83 -15.78
CA ARG A 262 -4.11 -6.45 -15.38
C ARG A 262 -4.05 -5.82 -13.99
N PHE A 263 -4.58 -4.61 -13.89
CA PHE A 263 -4.79 -3.92 -12.62
C PHE A 263 -6.17 -4.25 -12.05
N ASP A 264 -6.31 -4.23 -10.72
CA ASP A 264 -7.61 -4.35 -10.04
C ASP A 264 -8.33 -2.99 -9.98
N GLY A 265 -7.63 -1.90 -10.30
CA GLY A 265 -8.17 -0.54 -10.23
C GLY A 265 -7.20 0.55 -10.69
N VAL A 266 -7.54 1.79 -10.36
CA VAL A 266 -6.72 2.98 -10.58
C VAL A 266 -6.59 3.82 -9.32
N PHE A 267 -5.42 4.42 -9.16
CA PHE A 267 -5.17 5.50 -8.23
C PHE A 267 -5.11 6.79 -9.05
N TRP A 268 -6.06 7.69 -8.80
CA TRP A 268 -6.17 8.98 -9.47
C TRP A 268 -5.37 10.02 -8.71
N ASP A 269 -4.42 10.65 -9.39
CA ASP A 269 -3.73 11.82 -8.85
C ASP A 269 -4.40 13.13 -9.27
N TYR A 270 -4.16 14.21 -8.51
CA TYR A 270 -4.64 15.58 -8.78
C TYR A 270 -6.16 15.84 -8.66
N TYR A 271 -6.89 15.12 -7.80
CA TYR A 271 -8.27 15.52 -7.46
C TYR A 271 -8.30 16.60 -6.36
N ALA A 272 -7.89 17.81 -6.74
CA ALA A 272 -7.93 19.00 -5.89
C ALA A 272 -9.23 19.80 -6.05
N LEU A 273 -9.46 20.78 -5.17
CA LEU A 273 -10.61 21.71 -5.27
C LEU A 273 -10.44 22.75 -6.39
N GLN A 274 -9.20 23.00 -6.80
CA GLN A 274 -8.78 23.87 -7.89
C GLN A 274 -7.39 23.38 -8.34
N VAL A 275 -6.93 23.78 -9.52
CA VAL A 275 -5.57 23.41 -9.98
C VAL A 275 -4.54 23.85 -8.92
N TRP A 276 -3.86 22.87 -8.35
CA TRP A 276 -2.91 23.08 -7.26
C TRP A 276 -1.51 23.32 -7.83
N ILE A 277 -0.97 24.52 -7.64
CA ILE A 277 0.38 24.87 -8.13
C ILE A 277 1.27 25.17 -6.91
N PRO A 278 2.30 24.34 -6.64
CA PRO A 278 3.20 24.56 -5.52
C PRO A 278 4.13 25.74 -5.81
N SER A 279 4.56 26.42 -4.74
CA SER A 279 5.36 27.66 -4.82
C SER A 279 6.70 27.57 -5.57
N PHE A 280 7.21 26.34 -5.79
CA PHE A 280 8.46 26.10 -6.53
C PHE A 280 8.24 25.87 -8.03
N VAL A 281 7.00 25.78 -8.50
CA VAL A 281 6.67 25.79 -9.94
C VAL A 281 6.57 27.23 -10.40
N THR A 282 7.18 27.53 -11.54
CA THR A 282 7.21 28.87 -12.13
C THR A 282 6.53 28.87 -13.49
N CYS A 283 5.37 29.52 -13.58
CA CYS A 283 4.71 29.93 -14.82
C CYS A 283 4.29 31.41 -14.70
N GLU A 284 4.31 32.16 -15.79
CA GLU A 284 3.78 33.53 -15.79
C GLU A 284 2.24 33.50 -15.82
N GLY A 285 1.55 34.24 -14.94
CA GLY A 285 0.08 34.26 -14.87
C GLY A 285 -0.52 33.26 -13.89
N GLU A 286 -1.85 33.17 -13.89
CA GLU A 286 -2.64 32.27 -13.02
C GLU A 286 -3.35 31.21 -13.88
N ALA A 287 -3.78 30.10 -13.28
CA ALA A 287 -4.51 29.03 -13.97
C ALA A 287 -5.84 29.56 -14.57
N ASP A 288 -6.08 29.22 -15.83
CA ASP A 288 -7.23 29.62 -16.66
C ASP A 288 -7.44 28.55 -17.75
N LEU A 289 -8.17 27.50 -17.43
CA LEU A 289 -8.44 26.34 -18.28
C LEU A 289 -9.46 26.66 -19.39
N ASP A 290 -10.42 27.55 -19.15
CA ASP A 290 -11.44 27.91 -20.15
C ASP A 290 -11.09 29.13 -21.04
N LEU A 291 -9.99 29.82 -20.71
CA LEU A 291 -9.36 30.91 -21.45
C LEU A 291 -10.24 32.16 -21.58
N ASP A 292 -11.09 32.43 -20.60
CA ASP A 292 -11.90 33.63 -20.55
C ASP A 292 -11.15 34.87 -19.98
N GLY A 293 -9.95 34.63 -19.42
CA GLY A 293 -9.07 35.64 -18.83
C GLY A 293 -9.33 35.92 -17.35
N ILE A 294 -10.22 35.16 -16.70
CA ILE A 294 -10.49 35.17 -15.27
C ILE A 294 -9.71 34.00 -14.65
N PRO A 295 -8.83 34.25 -13.66
CA PRO A 295 -8.17 33.17 -12.95
C PRO A 295 -9.15 32.24 -12.25
N MET A 296 -8.90 30.94 -12.28
CA MET A 296 -9.74 29.91 -11.68
C MET A 296 -10.18 30.17 -10.22
N PRO A 297 -9.31 30.65 -9.29
CA PRO A 297 -9.77 30.96 -7.93
C PRO A 297 -10.81 32.08 -7.83
N GLN A 298 -11.00 32.83 -8.92
CA GLN A 298 -11.93 33.95 -9.05
C GLN A 298 -13.09 33.63 -10.02
N ASP A 299 -13.06 32.45 -10.66
CA ASP A 299 -14.07 31.96 -11.58
C ASP A 299 -14.86 30.77 -10.99
N PRO A 300 -16.03 31.02 -10.38
CA PRO A 300 -16.85 29.95 -9.83
C PRO A 300 -17.47 29.03 -10.90
N ASP A 301 -17.66 29.50 -12.13
CA ASP A 301 -18.22 28.68 -13.21
C ASP A 301 -17.15 27.71 -13.72
N GLU A 302 -15.90 28.16 -13.84
CA GLU A 302 -14.75 27.32 -14.16
C GLU A 302 -14.47 26.27 -13.07
N VAL A 303 -14.47 26.66 -11.79
CA VAL A 303 -14.32 25.72 -10.67
C VAL A 303 -15.42 24.66 -10.69
N ALA A 304 -16.67 25.04 -10.95
CA ALA A 304 -17.77 24.09 -11.06
C ALA A 304 -17.60 23.15 -12.27
N ALA A 305 -17.14 23.66 -13.41
CA ALA A 305 -16.86 22.86 -14.59
C ALA A 305 -15.71 21.87 -14.34
N TYR A 306 -14.67 22.30 -13.62
CA TYR A 306 -13.55 21.48 -13.19
C TYR A 306 -13.99 20.32 -12.27
N HIS A 307 -14.84 20.61 -11.29
CA HIS A 307 -15.42 19.58 -10.42
C HIS A 307 -16.27 18.58 -11.21
N ALA A 308 -17.10 19.06 -12.14
CA ALA A 308 -17.88 18.20 -13.02
C ALA A 308 -16.99 17.33 -13.95
N ALA A 309 -15.85 17.86 -14.40
CA ALA A 309 -14.88 17.13 -15.20
C ALA A 309 -14.25 15.96 -14.44
N GLN A 310 -13.87 16.16 -13.17
CA GLN A 310 -13.36 15.10 -12.30
C GLN A 310 -14.42 13.99 -12.07
N GLU A 311 -15.68 14.36 -11.84
CA GLU A 311 -16.79 13.40 -11.70
C GLU A 311 -17.03 12.58 -12.98
N ASP A 312 -16.90 13.22 -14.14
CA ASP A 312 -17.03 12.56 -15.44
C ASP A 312 -15.88 11.57 -15.70
N LEU A 313 -14.64 11.88 -15.30
CA LEU A 313 -13.51 10.92 -15.37
C LEU A 313 -13.80 9.64 -14.57
N VAL A 314 -14.23 9.79 -13.31
CA VAL A 314 -14.58 8.67 -12.42
C VAL A 314 -15.71 7.83 -13.02
N THR A 315 -16.75 8.50 -13.54
CA THR A 315 -17.93 7.86 -14.14
C THR A 315 -17.58 7.12 -15.43
N ARG A 316 -16.74 7.70 -16.29
CA ARG A 316 -16.26 7.07 -17.54
C ARG A 316 -15.45 5.81 -17.23
N MET A 317 -14.50 5.91 -16.29
CA MET A 317 -13.68 4.76 -15.90
C MET A 317 -14.56 3.64 -15.32
N ARG A 318 -15.51 3.97 -14.44
CA ARG A 318 -16.47 2.99 -13.89
C ARG A 318 -17.31 2.34 -14.98
N THR A 319 -17.78 3.13 -15.94
CA THR A 319 -18.59 2.62 -17.06
C THR A 319 -17.79 1.68 -17.95
N ALA A 320 -16.51 1.99 -18.20
CA ALA A 320 -15.64 1.20 -19.06
C ALA A 320 -15.14 -0.09 -18.39
N MET A 321 -14.81 -0.05 -17.10
CA MET A 321 -14.15 -1.14 -16.38
C MET A 321 -15.09 -1.94 -15.47
N GLY A 322 -16.27 -1.42 -15.17
CA GLY A 322 -17.30 -2.07 -14.35
C GLY A 322 -17.23 -1.74 -12.87
N ASP A 323 -18.26 -2.16 -12.14
CA ASP A 323 -18.47 -1.76 -10.73
C ASP A 323 -17.42 -2.28 -9.75
N GLY A 324 -16.74 -3.38 -10.09
CA GLY A 324 -15.69 -3.98 -9.27
C GLY A 324 -14.30 -3.36 -9.45
N PHE A 325 -14.13 -2.43 -10.41
CA PHE A 325 -12.83 -1.82 -10.69
C PHE A 325 -12.53 -0.69 -9.68
N ILE A 326 -11.52 -0.90 -8.84
CA ILE A 326 -11.22 -0.02 -7.69
C ILE A 326 -10.82 1.37 -8.18
N GLN A 327 -11.31 2.43 -7.53
CA GLN A 327 -10.87 3.81 -7.78
C GLN A 327 -10.52 4.51 -6.46
N VAL A 328 -9.25 4.86 -6.27
CA VAL A 328 -8.75 5.61 -5.11
C VAL A 328 -8.38 7.02 -5.54
N PHE A 329 -8.70 8.02 -4.72
CA PHE A 329 -8.52 9.44 -5.05
C PHE A 329 -7.41 10.06 -4.20
N ASN A 330 -6.37 10.59 -4.84
CA ASN A 330 -5.42 11.52 -4.23
C ASN A 330 -5.81 12.97 -4.53
N GLY A 331 -5.58 13.83 -3.55
CA GLY A 331 -5.94 15.24 -3.58
C GLY A 331 -7.06 15.59 -2.61
N VAL A 332 -7.09 16.87 -2.22
CA VAL A 332 -7.89 17.36 -1.10
C VAL A 332 -9.40 17.28 -1.32
N ARG A 333 -9.90 17.17 -2.57
CA ARG A 333 -11.35 17.21 -2.82
C ARG A 333 -12.07 16.06 -2.11
N ALA A 334 -11.57 14.83 -2.24
CA ALA A 334 -12.20 13.67 -1.61
C ALA A 334 -12.08 13.68 -0.07
N GLN A 335 -11.16 14.48 0.48
CA GLN A 335 -10.95 14.63 1.93
C GLN A 335 -11.94 15.64 2.56
N VAL A 336 -12.64 16.46 1.76
CA VAL A 336 -13.60 17.47 2.25
C VAL A 336 -14.99 17.40 1.62
N ASP A 337 -15.17 16.63 0.54
CA ASP A 337 -16.44 16.45 -0.16
C ASP A 337 -16.87 14.97 -0.12
N SER A 338 -17.75 14.65 0.82
CA SER A 338 -18.30 13.29 0.98
C SER A 338 -19.07 12.80 -0.25
N THR A 339 -19.63 13.71 -1.06
CA THR A 339 -20.39 13.32 -2.27
C THR A 339 -19.46 12.84 -3.35
N PHE A 340 -18.36 13.57 -3.57
CA PHE A 340 -17.32 13.15 -4.50
C PHE A 340 -16.59 11.89 -4.01
N ALA A 341 -16.23 11.83 -2.72
CA ALA A 341 -15.60 10.65 -2.12
C ALA A 341 -16.44 9.38 -2.31
N ALA A 342 -17.77 9.47 -2.19
CA ALA A 342 -18.70 8.35 -2.40
C ALA A 342 -18.78 7.83 -3.84
N MET A 343 -18.13 8.49 -4.82
CA MET A 343 -17.98 7.96 -6.18
C MET A 343 -16.83 6.95 -6.30
N GLY A 344 -15.83 7.07 -5.42
CA GLY A 344 -14.65 6.21 -5.35
C GLY A 344 -14.78 5.11 -4.30
N ASP A 345 -13.80 4.22 -4.29
CA ASP A 345 -13.66 3.17 -3.29
C ASP A 345 -12.63 3.55 -2.21
N GLY A 346 -11.84 4.62 -2.41
CA GLY A 346 -10.84 5.09 -1.45
C GLY A 346 -10.41 6.55 -1.57
N ILE A 347 -9.73 7.02 -0.53
CA ILE A 347 -9.15 8.37 -0.38
C ILE A 347 -7.69 8.19 0.06
N ASN A 348 -6.76 8.90 -0.58
CA ASN A 348 -5.38 8.99 -0.12
C ASN A 348 -5.16 10.28 0.67
N TYR A 349 -4.47 10.18 1.80
CA TYR A 349 -3.92 11.30 2.53
C TYR A 349 -2.40 11.32 2.35
N GLU A 350 -1.94 12.13 1.39
CA GLU A 350 -0.52 12.37 1.14
C GLU A 350 0.09 13.24 2.25
N LEU A 351 1.29 12.88 2.72
CA LEU A 351 1.99 13.53 3.84
C LEU A 351 1.11 13.68 5.10
N PHE A 352 0.29 12.68 5.40
CA PHE A 352 -0.61 12.65 6.55
C PHE A 352 0.16 12.77 7.88
N PRO A 353 -0.30 13.58 8.86
CA PRO A 353 -1.50 14.43 8.83
C PRO A 353 -1.27 15.85 8.26
N THR A 354 -0.02 16.21 8.01
CA THR A 354 0.45 17.61 7.85
C THR A 354 -0.05 18.35 6.61
N LEU A 355 -0.44 17.65 5.53
CA LEU A 355 -0.93 18.31 4.32
C LEU A 355 -2.39 18.77 4.44
N MET A 356 -3.18 18.08 5.26
CA MET A 356 -4.63 18.27 5.35
C MET A 356 -5.07 18.95 6.65
N PHE A 357 -4.39 18.68 7.75
CA PHE A 357 -4.79 19.19 9.06
C PHE A 357 -3.83 20.29 9.52
N ASP A 358 -4.40 21.38 10.05
CA ASP A 358 -3.62 22.57 10.43
C ASP A 358 -2.80 22.35 11.71
N GLU A 359 -1.54 22.80 11.68
CA GLU A 359 -0.69 22.94 12.86
C GLU A 359 -1.32 23.86 13.94
N PRO A 360 -1.01 23.64 15.24
CA PRO A 360 -0.10 22.62 15.75
C PRO A 360 -0.81 21.32 16.18
N ALA A 361 -2.06 21.07 15.78
CA ALA A 361 -2.89 19.99 16.35
C ALA A 361 -3.39 19.02 15.28
N GLU A 362 -2.53 18.68 14.32
CA GLU A 362 -2.89 17.97 13.09
C GLU A 362 -3.52 16.61 13.39
N MET A 363 -2.89 15.81 14.26
CA MET A 363 -3.44 14.50 14.61
C MET A 363 -4.68 14.63 15.50
N SER A 364 -4.69 15.61 16.40
CA SER A 364 -5.87 15.93 17.22
C SER A 364 -7.08 16.25 16.34
N HIS A 365 -6.92 17.03 15.27
CA HIS A 365 -8.00 17.28 14.30
C HIS A 365 -8.41 16.00 13.56
N ALA A 366 -7.43 15.24 13.04
CA ALA A 366 -7.69 13.99 12.33
C ALA A 366 -8.47 12.97 13.18
N MET A 367 -8.27 12.96 14.50
CA MET A 367 -8.91 12.02 15.43
C MET A 367 -10.11 12.60 16.19
N ASN A 368 -10.46 13.88 15.98
CA ASN A 368 -11.59 14.52 16.67
C ASN A 368 -12.92 14.15 16.03
N ILE A 369 -13.72 13.32 16.70
CA ILE A 369 -15.04 12.88 16.21
C ILE A 369 -16.03 14.02 15.89
N ASN A 370 -15.82 15.22 16.44
CA ASN A 370 -16.68 16.38 16.16
C ASN A 370 -16.20 17.20 14.95
N ASP A 371 -14.97 16.97 14.47
CA ASP A 371 -14.47 17.57 13.26
C ASP A 371 -15.11 16.84 12.05
N PRO A 372 -15.86 17.54 11.17
CA PRO A 372 -16.56 16.91 10.05
C PRO A 372 -15.64 16.23 9.03
N ILE A 373 -14.35 16.58 9.01
CA ILE A 373 -13.34 15.99 8.11
C ILE A 373 -12.37 15.07 8.86
N SER A 374 -12.66 14.69 10.11
CA SER A 374 -11.86 13.68 10.81
C SER A 374 -11.95 12.31 10.15
N LEU A 375 -10.97 11.47 10.45
CA LEU A 375 -10.89 10.09 9.95
C LEU A 375 -12.13 9.26 10.31
N TRP A 376 -12.82 9.57 11.41
CA TRP A 376 -14.07 8.92 11.80
C TRP A 376 -15.21 9.14 10.81
N HIS A 377 -15.23 10.29 10.13
CA HIS A 377 -16.22 10.57 9.10
C HIS A 377 -15.68 10.14 7.74
N THR A 378 -14.46 10.53 7.39
CA THR A 378 -13.94 10.29 6.03
C THR A 378 -13.76 8.81 5.72
N SER A 379 -13.52 7.95 6.72
CA SER A 379 -13.49 6.49 6.52
C SER A 379 -14.82 5.88 6.07
N THR A 380 -15.93 6.61 6.28
CA THR A 380 -17.28 6.16 5.92
C THR A 380 -17.78 6.69 4.57
N TRP A 381 -17.05 7.63 3.96
CA TRP A 381 -17.50 8.28 2.73
C TRP A 381 -17.32 7.44 1.47
N PRO A 382 -16.19 6.76 1.25
CA PRO A 382 -16.00 5.94 0.06
C PRO A 382 -16.96 4.76 0.01
N ARG A 383 -17.10 4.18 -1.17
CA ARG A 383 -17.90 2.98 -1.38
C ARG A 383 -17.33 1.81 -0.59
N THR A 384 -18.23 1.01 0.00
CA THR A 384 -17.90 -0.25 0.67
C THR A 384 -17.88 -1.44 -0.30
N THR A 385 -17.66 -1.19 -1.59
CA THR A 385 -17.63 -2.19 -2.65
C THR A 385 -16.21 -2.47 -3.07
N ALA A 386 -15.97 -3.61 -3.75
CA ALA A 386 -14.66 -3.95 -4.28
C ALA A 386 -13.53 -3.95 -3.21
N GLY A 387 -13.88 -4.25 -1.95
CA GLY A 387 -12.95 -4.29 -0.81
C GLY A 387 -12.74 -2.97 -0.07
N GLY A 388 -13.33 -1.86 -0.55
CA GLY A 388 -13.30 -0.58 0.16
C GLY A 388 -14.18 -0.57 1.42
N PRO A 389 -14.12 0.49 2.24
CA PRO A 389 -13.42 1.76 1.97
C PRO A 389 -11.90 1.66 2.17
N TYR A 390 -11.15 2.31 1.28
CA TYR A 390 -9.69 2.40 1.32
C TYR A 390 -9.25 3.81 1.71
N VAL A 391 -9.15 4.14 3.00
CA VAL A 391 -8.53 5.40 3.44
C VAL A 391 -7.05 5.17 3.70
N LEU A 392 -6.24 5.59 2.74
CA LEU A 392 -4.81 5.39 2.72
C LEU A 392 -4.12 6.54 3.47
N LEU A 393 -3.30 6.21 4.46
CA LEU A 393 -2.51 7.19 5.22
C LEU A 393 -1.05 7.09 4.82
N GLU A 394 -0.55 8.08 4.07
CA GLU A 394 0.80 8.09 3.51
C GLU A 394 1.64 9.20 4.14
N ASN A 395 2.85 8.88 4.61
CA ASN A 395 3.84 9.87 4.99
C ASN A 395 5.26 9.30 4.82
N ILE A 396 6.17 10.10 4.27
CA ILE A 396 7.56 9.73 3.96
C ILE A 396 8.58 10.29 4.97
N GLN A 397 8.13 11.08 5.94
CA GLN A 397 8.99 11.77 6.90
C GLN A 397 9.45 10.81 8.02
N ARG A 398 10.70 11.00 8.49
CA ARG A 398 11.30 10.23 9.60
C ARG A 398 11.15 10.97 10.92
N TYR A 399 10.78 10.25 11.96
CA TYR A 399 10.73 10.79 13.32
C TYR A 399 11.84 10.22 14.19
N ASN A 400 12.56 11.13 14.84
CA ASN A 400 13.66 10.80 15.73
C ASN A 400 13.34 11.39 17.10
N TYR A 401 13.45 10.56 18.12
CA TYR A 401 13.22 10.93 19.51
C TYR A 401 14.47 10.68 20.31
N PHE A 402 14.62 11.36 21.45
CA PHE A 402 15.63 10.98 22.44
C PHE A 402 14.94 10.20 23.55
N ASP A 403 15.44 9.00 23.85
CA ASP A 403 15.01 8.30 25.07
C ASP A 403 15.54 8.99 26.34
N ASP A 404 15.14 8.46 27.51
CA ASP A 404 15.59 8.94 28.83
C ASP A 404 17.12 8.90 29.02
N GLN A 405 17.86 8.22 28.14
CA GLN A 405 19.32 8.13 28.14
C GLN A 405 19.96 9.07 27.12
N GLY A 406 19.16 9.85 26.37
CA GLY A 406 19.62 10.75 25.32
C GLY A 406 20.07 10.01 24.06
N VAL A 407 19.62 8.78 23.84
CA VAL A 407 19.88 8.01 22.62
C VAL A 407 18.77 8.28 21.61
N VAL A 408 19.15 8.48 20.35
CA VAL A 408 18.18 8.67 19.26
C VAL A 408 17.45 7.36 18.99
N GLN A 409 16.16 7.34 19.26
CA GLN A 409 15.20 6.34 18.83
C GLN A 409 14.55 6.78 17.52
N LYS A 410 14.32 5.84 16.61
CA LYS A 410 13.63 6.08 15.35
C LYS A 410 12.31 5.36 15.40
N TYR A 411 11.26 6.01 14.94
CA TYR A 411 9.95 5.39 14.80
C TYR A 411 9.48 5.48 13.36
N ASP A 412 8.84 4.40 12.92
CA ASP A 412 8.16 4.35 11.63
C ASP A 412 6.79 5.00 11.75
N SER A 413 6.43 5.89 10.81
CA SER A 413 5.06 6.39 10.68
C SER A 413 4.04 5.27 10.51
N GLY A 414 4.45 4.15 9.90
CA GLY A 414 3.63 2.96 9.74
C GLY A 414 3.11 2.40 11.07
N ASP A 415 3.90 2.49 12.16
CA ASP A 415 3.46 2.04 13.49
C ASP A 415 2.36 2.94 14.06
N PHE A 416 2.50 4.26 13.92
CA PHE A 416 1.45 5.20 14.33
C PHE A 416 0.17 4.97 13.52
N PHE A 417 0.30 4.86 12.20
CA PHE A 417 -0.87 4.71 11.32
C PHE A 417 -1.53 3.34 11.50
N ARG A 418 -0.77 2.29 11.84
CA ARG A 418 -1.31 0.99 12.25
C ARG A 418 -2.25 1.14 13.45
N VAL A 419 -1.81 1.85 14.49
CA VAL A 419 -2.65 2.06 15.69
C VAL A 419 -3.96 2.75 15.33
N ILE A 420 -3.90 3.76 14.45
CA ILE A 420 -5.11 4.40 13.90
C ILE A 420 -5.97 3.38 13.13
N GLY A 421 -5.35 2.53 12.30
CA GLY A 421 -6.04 1.48 11.54
C GLY A 421 -6.65 0.37 12.38
N LEU A 422 -6.11 0.13 13.57
CA LEU A 422 -6.77 -0.74 14.54
C LEU A 422 -8.00 -0.06 15.16
N LEU A 423 -7.95 1.25 15.38
CA LEU A 423 -9.05 2.00 16.01
C LEU A 423 -10.18 2.41 15.05
N ILE A 424 -9.90 2.57 13.76
CA ILE A 424 -10.85 3.07 12.76
C ILE A 424 -10.91 2.10 11.58
N ASP A 425 -12.10 1.55 11.32
CA ASP A 425 -12.31 0.70 10.16
C ASP A 425 -12.08 1.46 8.85
N GLY A 426 -11.56 0.76 7.84
CA GLY A 426 -11.32 1.35 6.52
C GLY A 426 -10.07 2.22 6.43
N ILE A 427 -9.27 2.34 7.50
CA ILE A 427 -7.95 2.95 7.44
C ILE A 427 -6.91 1.90 7.04
N TRP A 428 -6.08 2.27 6.08
CA TRP A 428 -5.01 1.46 5.51
C TRP A 428 -3.70 2.22 5.70
N PRO A 429 -2.86 1.82 6.66
CA PRO A 429 -1.51 2.36 6.77
C PRO A 429 -0.79 2.09 5.45
N VAL A 430 -0.20 3.15 4.88
CA VAL A 430 0.60 3.01 3.66
C VAL A 430 2.06 2.91 4.05
N TRP A 431 2.70 1.91 3.47
CA TRP A 431 4.14 1.79 3.47
C TRP A 431 4.73 2.35 2.15
N ASP A 432 5.64 3.32 2.24
CA ASP A 432 6.47 3.77 1.11
C ASP A 432 7.79 3.00 1.03
N SER A 433 8.06 2.47 -0.16
CA SER A 433 9.18 1.59 -0.44
C SER A 433 10.34 2.31 -1.17
N VAL A 434 10.12 3.52 -1.73
CA VAL A 434 10.95 4.12 -2.80
C VAL A 434 12.32 4.62 -2.35
N HIS A 435 12.50 4.94 -1.08
CA HIS A 435 13.78 5.44 -0.62
C HIS A 435 14.63 4.24 -0.10
N GLU A 436 15.94 4.23 -0.34
CA GLU A 436 16.76 3.22 0.32
C GLU A 436 16.66 3.47 1.84
N HIS A 437 16.46 2.39 2.61
CA HIS A 437 16.59 2.29 4.07
C HIS A 437 15.28 2.21 4.92
N TRP A 438 14.81 0.98 5.19
CA TRP A 438 14.30 0.50 6.48
C TRP A 438 12.90 0.95 6.95
N TRP A 439 12.05 1.45 6.05
CA TRP A 439 10.61 1.57 6.37
C TRP A 439 10.00 0.24 6.02
N ASP A 440 9.79 -0.58 7.02
CA ASP A 440 9.24 -1.90 6.84
C ASP A 440 7.80 -1.84 7.34
N TRP A 441 7.05 -2.85 6.92
CA TRP A 441 6.02 -3.42 7.76
C TRP A 441 6.23 -3.17 9.26
N PRO A 442 5.17 -2.87 10.03
CA PRO A 442 5.26 -2.63 11.46
C PRO A 442 6.25 -3.56 12.17
N GLU A 443 7.09 -3.00 13.03
CA GLU A 443 8.14 -3.77 13.70
C GLU A 443 7.57 -4.97 14.46
N VAL A 444 6.35 -4.81 15.00
CA VAL A 444 5.59 -5.84 15.67
C VAL A 444 4.40 -6.25 14.80
N MET A 445 4.53 -7.39 14.13
CA MET A 445 3.44 -8.03 13.40
C MET A 445 2.61 -8.90 14.33
N VAL A 446 1.46 -8.39 14.74
CA VAL A 446 0.46 -9.12 15.51
C VAL A 446 -0.88 -9.06 14.81
N ASN A 447 -1.54 -10.22 14.73
CA ASN A 447 -2.93 -10.30 14.32
C ASN A 447 -3.81 -10.36 15.58
N LEU A 448 -4.68 -9.37 15.77
CA LEU A 448 -5.61 -9.30 16.89
C LEU A 448 -6.94 -9.99 16.58
N GLY A 449 -7.15 -10.41 15.33
CA GLY A 449 -8.41 -10.97 14.83
C GLY A 449 -9.44 -9.89 14.53
N ASP A 450 -10.71 -10.29 14.43
CA ASP A 450 -11.80 -9.38 14.15
C ASP A 450 -12.08 -8.45 15.35
N PRO A 451 -12.48 -7.18 15.10
CA PRO A 451 -12.94 -6.30 16.16
C PRO A 451 -14.26 -6.82 16.75
N LEU A 452 -14.34 -6.87 18.08
CA LEU A 452 -15.52 -7.37 18.79
C LEU A 452 -16.62 -6.30 18.91
N GLU A 453 -16.21 -5.05 19.04
CA GLU A 453 -17.08 -3.89 19.20
C GLU A 453 -16.45 -2.65 18.52
N PRO A 454 -17.23 -1.57 18.28
CA PRO A 454 -16.68 -0.29 17.86
C PRO A 454 -15.71 0.29 18.89
N THR A 455 -14.84 1.19 18.45
CA THR A 455 -13.91 1.91 19.34
C THR A 455 -14.66 2.73 20.38
N VAL A 456 -14.23 2.60 21.64
CA VAL A 456 -14.71 3.39 22.78
C VAL A 456 -13.82 4.60 22.94
N ILE A 457 -14.41 5.79 22.98
CA ILE A 457 -13.70 7.07 23.11
C ILE A 457 -14.12 7.73 24.43
N ASN A 458 -13.15 7.97 25.32
CA ASN A 458 -13.35 8.58 26.64
C ASN A 458 -12.37 9.74 26.84
N GLY A 459 -12.74 10.92 26.35
CA GLY A 459 -11.82 12.05 26.30
C GLY A 459 -10.68 11.74 25.33
N ASP A 460 -9.45 11.79 25.82
CA ASP A 460 -8.24 11.58 25.03
C ASP A 460 -7.86 10.10 24.90
N VAL A 461 -8.63 9.19 25.51
CA VAL A 461 -8.36 7.74 25.49
C VAL A 461 -9.28 7.03 24.53
N PHE A 462 -8.68 6.26 23.62
CA PHE A 462 -9.33 5.45 22.61
C PHE A 462 -8.99 3.98 22.86
N THR A 463 -10.00 3.12 22.89
CA THR A 463 -9.80 1.69 23.13
C THR A 463 -10.64 0.84 22.20
N ARG A 464 -10.08 -0.23 21.66
CA ARG A 464 -10.81 -1.22 20.86
C ARG A 464 -10.43 -2.64 21.24
N GLN A 465 -11.44 -3.50 21.32
CA GLN A 465 -11.27 -4.92 21.61
C GLN A 465 -11.39 -5.75 20.33
N PHE A 466 -10.59 -6.79 20.26
CA PHE A 466 -10.53 -7.76 19.17
C PHE A 466 -10.61 -9.18 19.73
N THR A 467 -10.81 -10.16 18.85
CA THR A 467 -10.90 -11.58 19.20
C THR A 467 -9.75 -12.05 20.10
N TYR A 468 -8.52 -11.62 19.79
CA TYR A 468 -7.31 -12.07 20.47
C TYR A 468 -6.59 -10.99 21.27
N GLY A 469 -7.15 -9.79 21.42
CA GLY A 469 -6.40 -8.69 22.02
C GLY A 469 -7.16 -7.38 22.15
N ASP A 470 -6.43 -6.37 22.59
CA ASP A 470 -6.94 -5.00 22.68
C ASP A 470 -5.86 -3.99 22.33
N VAL A 471 -6.35 -2.83 21.90
CA VAL A 471 -5.54 -1.66 21.57
C VAL A 471 -6.04 -0.52 22.44
N ARG A 472 -5.11 0.17 23.09
CA ARG A 472 -5.34 1.41 23.81
C ARG A 472 -4.43 2.48 23.22
N MET A 473 -5.00 3.62 22.86
CA MET A 473 -4.27 4.82 22.46
C MET A 473 -4.67 5.98 23.36
N GLU A 474 -3.72 6.81 23.78
CA GLU A 474 -3.98 8.02 24.55
C GLU A 474 -3.33 9.21 23.85
N MET A 475 -4.18 10.14 23.42
CA MET A 475 -3.79 11.37 22.72
C MET A 475 -2.97 12.27 23.63
N GLY A 476 -1.86 12.79 23.09
CA GLY A 476 -1.06 13.81 23.74
C GLY A 476 -1.63 15.22 23.48
N ASP A 477 -0.76 16.14 23.11
CA ASP A 477 -1.16 17.42 22.49
C ASP A 477 -1.67 17.21 21.03
N GLY A 478 -1.32 16.06 20.44
CA GLY A 478 -1.69 15.70 19.07
C GLY A 478 -0.92 16.49 18.03
N GLU A 479 0.17 17.16 18.42
CA GLU A 479 1.09 17.79 17.50
C GLU A 479 1.88 16.70 16.80
N TRP A 480 2.04 16.82 15.49
CA TRP A 480 2.94 15.95 14.77
C TRP A 480 4.38 16.48 14.93
N PRO A 481 5.36 15.66 15.38
CA PRO A 481 5.40 14.20 15.30
C PRO A 481 5.09 13.42 16.58
N ASN A 482 4.58 14.05 17.65
CA ASN A 482 4.33 13.46 18.98
C ASN A 482 2.83 13.20 19.27
N PRO A 483 2.10 12.48 18.42
CA PRO A 483 0.65 12.59 18.47
C PRO A 483 0.03 11.90 19.69
N PHE A 484 0.47 10.67 20.01
CA PHE A 484 -0.16 9.83 21.03
C PHE A 484 0.76 8.70 21.51
N SER A 485 0.42 8.19 22.70
CA SER A 485 0.97 6.95 23.27
C SER A 485 0.04 5.78 22.95
N TRP A 486 0.54 4.54 23.01
CA TRP A 486 -0.29 3.35 22.85
C TRP A 486 0.20 2.11 23.61
N GLU A 487 -0.72 1.17 23.79
CA GLU A 487 -0.49 -0.19 24.26
C GLU A 487 -1.27 -1.15 23.37
N ILE A 488 -0.63 -2.28 23.02
CA ILE A 488 -1.29 -3.39 22.34
C ILE A 488 -1.07 -4.65 23.15
N THR A 489 -2.16 -5.37 23.41
CA THR A 489 -2.12 -6.64 24.11
C THR A 489 -2.66 -7.77 23.24
N VAL A 490 -2.06 -8.95 23.37
CA VAL A 490 -2.51 -10.20 22.75
C VAL A 490 -2.75 -11.21 23.87
N ASN A 491 -3.99 -11.69 23.99
CA ASN A 491 -4.42 -12.61 25.05
C ASN A 491 -4.00 -12.10 26.45
N SER A 492 -4.19 -10.79 26.69
CA SER A 492 -3.79 -10.07 27.91
C SER A 492 -2.29 -9.92 28.16
N ASN A 493 -1.42 -10.35 27.24
CA ASN A 493 0.01 -10.09 27.30
C ASN A 493 0.32 -8.79 26.55
N LEU A 494 1.00 -7.84 27.20
CA LEU A 494 1.53 -6.66 26.52
C LEU A 494 2.59 -7.10 25.50
N VAL A 495 2.33 -6.83 24.22
CA VAL A 495 3.24 -7.17 23.12
C VAL A 495 3.94 -5.95 22.55
N GLU A 496 3.33 -4.77 22.71
CA GLU A 496 3.86 -3.52 22.19
C GLU A 496 3.35 -2.35 23.03
N MET A 497 4.22 -1.36 23.22
CA MET A 497 3.92 -0.12 23.92
C MET A 497 4.82 0.99 23.41
N LEU A 498 4.23 2.16 23.16
CA LEU A 498 4.97 3.42 23.12
C LEU A 498 4.46 4.32 24.23
N ASP A 499 5.36 4.67 25.15
CA ASP A 499 5.19 5.80 26.04
C ASP A 499 6.02 6.95 25.44
N ILE A 500 5.39 8.08 25.09
CA ILE A 500 6.08 9.14 24.32
C ILE A 500 7.22 9.71 25.18
N PRO A 501 8.49 9.56 24.79
CA PRO A 501 9.60 10.12 25.53
C PRO A 501 9.67 11.64 25.33
N PHE A 502 10.33 12.33 26.26
CA PHE A 502 10.52 13.77 26.26
C PHE A 502 11.18 14.26 24.96
N HIS A 503 10.46 14.99 24.11
CA HIS A 503 11.07 15.64 22.95
C HIS A 503 11.85 16.87 23.43
N TYR A 504 13.18 16.87 23.29
CA TYR A 504 13.93 18.12 23.36
C TYR A 504 13.70 18.88 22.04
N PRO A 505 13.30 20.17 22.10
CA PRO A 505 12.96 20.96 20.92
C PRO A 505 14.13 21.21 19.97
#